data_AF-A0A1G6ZE46-F1
#
_entry.id   AF-A0A1G6ZE46-F1
#
_cell.length_a   1.000
_cell.length_b   1.000
_cell.length_c   1.000
_cell.angle_alpha   90.00
_cell.angle_beta   90.00
_cell.angle_gamma   90.00
#
_symmetry.space_group_name_H-M   'P 1'
#
loop_
_entity.id
_entity.type
_entity.pdbx_description
1 polymer ?
#
loop_
_entity_poly.entity_id
_entity_poly.type
_entity_poly.pdbx_seq_one_letter_code
_entity_poly.pdbx_strand_id
1 'polypeptide(L)'
;MSNDQPTPGQPPEDDDPFLKKPQEPPPPSSGQPYGSAPPPPPPPPPPNDPYGGGGGFGAPDPLAGMPPLAEPGKRILARLIDFLVISIPLYLISLPWGGAVDVNGDGDDGFGDAVANGYSGHQLVWSLIGLVVYVAYDTYFTHKDGRTLGKRLLKMRVAMLNDGRVPDTGAALMRAVVLWAPALLCCPCLWWLINIVLMFTDKPYRQGLQDKAAKTVVVTVR
;
A
#
# COMPACT_ATOMS: atom_id res chain seq x y z
N MET A 1 75.72 12.87 -24.26
CA MET A 1 75.19 12.93 -22.88
C MET A 1 74.20 14.09 -22.88
N SER A 2 72.90 13.95 -22.63
CA SER A 2 72.20 13.03 -21.73
C SER A 2 70.92 12.45 -22.36
N ASN A 3 70.56 11.26 -21.88
CA ASN A 3 69.21 10.69 -21.92
C ASN A 3 68.27 11.53 -21.05
N ASP A 4 66.98 11.62 -21.43
CA ASP A 4 65.85 11.37 -20.53
C ASP A 4 64.55 11.14 -21.35
N GLN A 5 63.90 10.02 -21.04
CA GLN A 5 62.55 9.56 -21.43
C GLN A 5 61.72 9.47 -20.10
N PRO A 6 60.40 9.16 -20.04
CA PRO A 6 59.30 9.23 -21.04
C PRO A 6 57.89 9.67 -20.49
N THR A 7 56.93 9.85 -21.41
CA THR A 7 55.45 9.51 -21.38
C THR A 7 54.45 10.24 -20.44
N PRO A 8 53.11 10.09 -20.61
CA PRO A 8 52.25 9.75 -21.79
C PRO A 8 50.90 10.53 -21.88
N GLY A 9 50.25 10.52 -23.05
CA GLY A 9 48.79 10.36 -23.13
C GLY A 9 47.95 11.54 -23.63
N GLN A 10 47.44 11.42 -24.86
CA GLN A 10 46.03 11.54 -25.29
C GLN A 10 45.99 11.66 -26.83
N PRO A 11 45.34 10.75 -27.58
CA PRO A 11 44.96 11.04 -28.96
C PRO A 11 43.75 12.01 -28.97
N PRO A 12 43.68 12.99 -29.88
CA PRO A 12 42.46 13.78 -30.07
C PRO A 12 41.33 12.92 -30.63
N GLU A 13 40.12 13.15 -30.14
CA GLU A 13 38.86 12.68 -30.71
C GLU A 13 38.68 13.24 -32.13
N ASP A 14 38.77 12.39 -33.15
CA ASP A 14 38.28 12.70 -34.50
C ASP A 14 36.89 12.10 -34.68
N ASP A 15 35.91 12.86 -34.17
CA ASP A 15 34.48 12.67 -34.32
C ASP A 15 34.04 13.23 -35.69
N ASP A 16 34.48 12.60 -36.79
CA ASP A 16 34.10 13.02 -38.14
C ASP A 16 33.08 12.04 -38.79
N PRO A 17 31.78 12.38 -38.81
CA PRO A 17 30.71 11.48 -39.26
C PRO A 17 30.65 11.26 -40.77
N PHE A 18 31.53 11.87 -41.58
CA PHE A 18 31.47 11.83 -43.05
C PHE A 18 32.47 10.88 -43.74
N LEU A 19 33.29 10.13 -42.99
CA LEU A 19 34.33 9.23 -43.55
C LEU A 19 33.96 7.74 -43.67
N LYS A 20 32.68 7.36 -43.64
CA LYS A 20 32.24 5.96 -43.82
C LYS A 20 32.24 5.56 -45.30
N LYS A 21 33.30 4.87 -45.74
CA LYS A 21 33.30 4.09 -47.01
C LYS A 21 32.22 3.00 -46.97
N PRO A 22 31.57 2.66 -48.10
CA PRO A 22 30.65 1.52 -48.17
C PRO A 22 31.38 0.21 -47.90
N GLN A 23 30.83 -0.64 -47.02
CA GLN A 23 31.29 -2.01 -46.80
C GLN A 23 30.93 -2.87 -48.01
N GLU A 24 31.91 -3.51 -48.63
CA GLU A 24 31.71 -4.55 -49.64
C GLU A 24 31.15 -5.83 -49.00
N PRO A 25 30.26 -6.57 -49.69
CA PRO A 25 29.73 -7.84 -49.19
C PRO A 25 30.80 -8.95 -49.21
N PRO A 26 30.86 -9.83 -48.20
CA PRO A 26 31.84 -10.91 -48.14
C PRO A 26 31.56 -12.02 -49.18
N PRO A 27 32.60 -12.73 -49.67
CA PRO A 27 32.46 -13.76 -50.70
C PRO A 27 31.77 -15.04 -50.17
N PRO A 28 31.09 -15.82 -51.02
CA PRO A 28 30.39 -17.03 -50.60
C PRO A 28 31.41 -18.15 -50.33
N SER A 29 31.49 -18.60 -49.07
CA SER A 29 32.33 -19.74 -48.69
C SER A 29 31.63 -21.07 -48.95
N SER A 30 32.30 -21.90 -49.75
CA SER A 30 31.93 -23.24 -50.18
C SER A 30 32.26 -24.32 -49.13
N GLY A 31 31.24 -25.06 -48.67
CA GLY A 31 31.27 -26.53 -48.47
C GLY A 31 32.06 -27.20 -47.32
N GLN A 32 31.30 -27.86 -46.44
CA GLN A 32 31.54 -29.18 -45.77
C GLN A 32 32.41 -29.22 -44.48
N PRO A 33 32.35 -30.29 -43.64
CA PRO A 33 31.26 -30.69 -42.72
C PRO A 33 31.75 -31.01 -41.28
N TYR A 34 30.82 -31.30 -40.35
CA TYR A 34 31.01 -31.78 -38.95
C TYR A 34 31.37 -30.77 -37.85
N GLY A 35 30.51 -30.71 -36.82
CA GLY A 35 30.84 -30.17 -35.49
C GLY A 35 29.72 -29.36 -34.84
N SER A 36 28.65 -30.00 -34.36
CA SER A 36 27.61 -29.36 -33.55
C SER A 36 28.17 -28.93 -32.19
N ALA A 37 28.49 -27.65 -32.02
CA ALA A 37 28.81 -27.06 -30.72
C ALA A 37 27.50 -26.84 -29.91
N PRO A 38 27.45 -27.20 -28.61
CA PRO A 38 26.26 -26.97 -27.79
C PRO A 38 26.02 -25.47 -27.56
N PRO A 39 24.74 -25.03 -27.45
CA PRO A 39 24.40 -23.63 -27.25
C PRO A 39 24.94 -23.10 -25.90
N PRO A 40 25.30 -21.80 -25.80
CA PRO A 40 25.83 -21.21 -24.58
C PRO A 40 24.81 -21.25 -23.43
N PRO A 41 25.26 -21.38 -22.17
CA PRO A 41 24.38 -21.43 -21.02
C PRO A 41 23.63 -20.09 -20.84
N PRO A 42 22.37 -20.13 -20.34
CA PRO A 42 21.60 -18.93 -20.08
C PRO A 42 22.28 -18.02 -19.03
N PRO A 43 22.10 -16.69 -19.12
CA PRO A 43 22.69 -15.76 -18.18
C PRO A 43 22.19 -16.03 -16.75
N PRO A 44 23.03 -15.83 -15.72
CA PRO A 44 22.65 -16.03 -14.33
C PRO A 44 21.49 -15.09 -13.96
N PRO A 45 20.51 -15.56 -13.16
CA PRO A 45 19.42 -14.72 -12.69
C PRO A 45 19.98 -13.53 -11.87
N PRO A 46 19.33 -12.36 -11.92
CA PRO A 46 19.76 -11.19 -11.19
C PRO A 46 19.85 -11.50 -9.68
N PRO A 47 20.81 -10.89 -8.95
CA PRO A 47 20.97 -11.11 -7.52
C PRO A 47 19.66 -10.89 -6.76
N ASN A 48 19.19 -11.92 -6.05
CA ASN A 48 18.05 -11.81 -5.15
C ASN A 48 18.40 -10.82 -4.03
N ASP A 49 17.71 -9.70 -3.99
CA ASP A 49 17.77 -8.76 -2.87
C ASP A 49 17.40 -9.47 -1.56
N PRO A 50 18.20 -9.36 -0.48
CA PRO A 50 17.96 -10.02 0.81
C PRO A 50 16.66 -9.62 1.53
N TYR A 51 15.89 -8.69 0.97
CA TYR A 51 14.59 -8.23 1.49
C TYR A 51 13.38 -8.71 0.66
N GLY A 52 13.60 -9.49 -0.40
CA GLY A 52 12.53 -10.13 -1.18
C GLY A 52 12.25 -11.55 -0.68
N GLY A 53 11.06 -11.77 -0.13
CA GLY A 53 10.63 -13.05 0.43
C GLY A 53 10.73 -14.20 -0.58
N GLY A 54 11.26 -15.34 -0.10
CA GLY A 54 11.57 -16.52 -0.89
C GLY A 54 10.41 -17.06 -1.71
N GLY A 55 10.65 -17.19 -3.02
CA GLY A 55 9.79 -17.90 -3.95
C GLY A 55 9.97 -19.41 -3.81
N GLY A 56 9.05 -20.05 -3.09
CA GLY A 56 8.70 -21.44 -3.34
C GLY A 56 7.86 -21.53 -4.62
N PHE A 57 8.14 -22.55 -5.44
CA PHE A 57 7.48 -22.88 -6.70
C PHE A 57 5.97 -22.55 -6.76
N GLY A 58 5.56 -21.79 -7.79
CA GLY A 58 4.31 -22.10 -8.50
C GLY A 58 3.10 -21.15 -8.40
N ALA A 59 3.24 -19.87 -8.05
CA ALA A 59 2.19 -18.88 -8.29
C ALA A 59 2.81 -17.51 -8.64
N PRO A 60 2.28 -16.76 -9.64
CA PRO A 60 2.65 -15.36 -9.82
C PRO A 60 2.39 -14.63 -8.51
N ASP A 61 3.40 -13.98 -7.93
CA ASP A 61 3.17 -13.12 -6.77
C ASP A 61 2.19 -12.02 -7.21
N PRO A 62 0.97 -11.95 -6.64
CA PRO A 62 0.02 -10.91 -7.00
C PRO A 62 0.56 -9.51 -6.75
N LEU A 63 1.63 -9.33 -5.96
CA LEU A 63 2.32 -8.06 -5.78
C LEU A 63 3.37 -7.75 -6.86
N ALA A 64 3.63 -8.65 -7.81
CA ALA A 64 4.60 -8.44 -8.87
C ALA A 64 4.22 -7.18 -9.68
N GLY A 65 5.00 -6.12 -9.53
CA GLY A 65 4.77 -4.81 -10.17
C GLY A 65 3.99 -3.80 -9.34
N MET A 66 3.53 -4.12 -8.13
CA MET A 66 2.91 -3.15 -7.21
C MET A 66 3.95 -2.40 -6.36
N PRO A 67 3.68 -1.14 -5.99
CA PRO A 67 4.52 -0.41 -5.02
C PRO A 67 4.62 -1.16 -3.69
N PRO A 68 5.68 -0.93 -2.90
CA PRO A 68 5.90 -1.67 -1.66
C PRO A 68 4.74 -1.46 -0.69
N LEU A 69 4.44 -2.50 0.09
CA LEU A 69 3.38 -2.47 1.09
C LEU A 69 3.61 -1.35 2.10
N ALA A 70 2.54 -0.65 2.45
CA ALA A 70 2.56 0.34 3.51
C ALA A 70 2.94 -0.27 4.86
N GLU A 71 3.88 0.38 5.56
CA GLU A 71 4.29 0.03 6.91
C GLU A 71 3.08 0.00 7.87
N PRO A 72 3.03 -0.96 8.81
CA PRO A 72 1.92 -1.10 9.73
C PRO A 72 1.59 0.20 10.50
N GLY A 73 2.62 0.87 11.04
CA GLY A 73 2.45 2.11 11.80
C GLY A 73 1.82 3.25 10.99
N LYS A 74 2.19 3.40 9.71
CA LYS A 74 1.60 4.40 8.81
C LYS A 74 0.12 4.13 8.58
N ARG A 75 -0.31 2.87 8.49
CA ARG A 75 -1.75 2.56 8.33
C ARG A 75 -2.55 2.88 9.59
N ILE A 76 -2.00 2.61 10.78
CA ILE A 76 -2.64 2.98 12.06
C ILE A 76 -2.75 4.51 12.15
N LEU A 77 -1.67 5.23 11.85
CA LEU A 77 -1.67 6.70 11.89
C LEU A 77 -2.66 7.30 10.86
N ALA A 78 -2.72 6.75 9.63
CA ALA A 78 -3.73 7.17 8.65
C ALA A 78 -5.15 7.01 9.19
N ARG A 79 -5.43 5.89 9.89
CA ARG A 79 -6.74 5.62 10.47
C ARG A 79 -7.05 6.54 11.66
N LEU A 80 -6.06 6.86 12.49
CA LEU A 80 -6.23 7.85 13.56
C LEU A 80 -6.58 9.23 12.99
N ILE A 81 -5.90 9.64 11.92
CA ILE A 81 -6.21 10.91 11.23
C ILE A 81 -7.62 10.88 10.64
N ASP A 82 -7.97 9.82 9.90
CA ASP A 82 -9.32 9.68 9.32
C ASP A 82 -10.42 9.67 10.40
N PHE A 83 -10.15 9.06 11.56
CA PHE A 83 -11.03 9.10 12.72
C PHE A 83 -11.23 10.53 13.22
N LEU A 84 -10.16 11.28 13.44
CA LEU A 84 -10.25 12.68 13.90
C LEU A 84 -10.97 13.59 12.91
N VAL A 85 -10.74 13.40 11.61
CA VAL A 85 -11.38 14.20 10.54
C VAL A 85 -12.90 14.10 10.57
N ILE A 86 -13.45 12.97 11.01
CA ILE A 86 -14.90 12.73 11.07
C ILE A 86 -15.45 12.96 12.48
N SER A 87 -14.73 12.53 13.51
CA SER A 87 -15.19 12.66 14.90
C SER A 87 -15.27 14.11 15.36
N ILE A 88 -14.34 14.98 14.94
CA ILE A 88 -14.36 16.40 15.35
C ILE A 88 -15.62 17.12 14.81
N PRO A 89 -15.93 17.09 13.49
CA PRO A 89 -17.16 17.70 13.00
C PRO A 89 -18.42 17.10 13.61
N LEU A 90 -18.48 15.77 13.75
CA LEU A 90 -19.64 15.10 14.36
C LEU A 90 -19.83 15.51 15.81
N TYR A 91 -18.75 15.61 16.59
CA TYR A 91 -18.80 16.06 17.98
C TYR A 91 -19.32 17.49 18.08
N LEU A 92 -18.79 18.42 17.27
CA LEU A 92 -19.27 19.81 17.24
C LEU A 92 -20.75 19.91 16.85
N ILE A 93 -21.18 19.10 15.88
CA ILE A 93 -22.59 19.02 15.48
C ILE A 93 -23.45 18.42 16.61
N SER A 94 -22.91 17.55 17.46
CA SER A 94 -23.68 16.95 18.56
C SER A 94 -23.92 17.89 19.74
N LEU A 95 -23.10 18.93 19.92
CA LEU A 95 -23.16 19.82 21.10
C LEU A 95 -24.52 20.49 21.33
N PRO A 96 -25.20 21.06 20.31
CA PRO A 96 -26.53 21.67 20.50
C PRO A 96 -27.62 20.66 20.91
N TRP A 97 -27.38 19.36 20.72
CA TRP A 97 -28.31 18.27 21.04
C TRP A 97 -27.91 17.50 22.32
N GLY A 98 -27.10 18.10 23.18
CA GLY A 98 -26.68 17.49 24.45
C GLY A 98 -25.40 16.63 24.36
N GLY A 99 -24.72 16.63 23.21
CA GLY A 99 -23.49 15.86 22.99
C GLY A 99 -23.75 14.40 22.56
N ALA A 100 -22.82 13.85 21.79
CA ALA A 100 -22.82 12.43 21.40
C ALA A 100 -22.20 11.53 22.49
N VAL A 101 -21.50 12.13 23.45
CA VAL A 101 -20.90 11.51 24.62
C VAL A 101 -21.25 12.36 25.83
N ASP A 102 -21.73 11.74 26.90
CA ASP A 102 -22.11 12.47 28.11
C ASP A 102 -20.85 12.83 28.90
N VAL A 103 -20.30 14.02 28.63
CA VAL A 103 -19.11 14.55 29.30
C VAL A 103 -19.46 15.46 30.48
N ASN A 104 -20.74 15.55 30.84
CA ASN A 104 -21.24 16.42 31.90
C ASN A 104 -21.35 15.71 33.26
N GLY A 105 -20.88 14.46 33.39
CA GLY A 105 -20.78 13.76 34.67
C GLY A 105 -19.59 14.26 35.48
N ASP A 106 -19.84 14.72 36.71
CA ASP A 106 -18.81 14.96 37.73
C ASP A 106 -18.06 13.64 38.00
N GLY A 107 -16.93 13.42 37.33
CA GLY A 107 -16.07 12.26 37.60
C GLY A 107 -15.17 11.87 36.43
N ASP A 108 -13.98 11.39 36.78
CA ASP A 108 -12.88 10.86 35.94
C ASP A 108 -13.30 9.74 34.94
N ASP A 109 -14.59 9.37 34.94
CA ASP A 109 -15.11 8.15 34.33
C ASP A 109 -15.91 8.39 33.04
N GLY A 110 -16.20 9.65 32.65
CA GLY A 110 -17.11 9.95 31.52
C GLY A 110 -16.70 9.33 30.17
N PHE A 111 -15.40 9.24 29.87
CA PHE A 111 -14.92 8.56 28.66
C PHE A 111 -14.98 7.03 28.78
N GLY A 112 -14.65 6.49 29.96
CA GLY A 112 -14.72 5.05 30.22
C GLY A 112 -16.15 4.53 30.16
N ASP A 113 -17.09 5.30 30.71
CA ASP A 113 -18.52 4.99 30.72
C ASP A 113 -19.14 5.16 29.33
N ALA A 114 -18.74 6.18 28.56
CA ALA A 114 -19.16 6.30 27.16
C ALA A 114 -18.69 5.12 26.29
N VAL A 115 -17.52 4.54 26.60
CA VAL A 115 -16.97 3.38 25.89
C VAL A 115 -17.56 2.05 26.40
N ALA A 116 -17.94 1.97 27.68
CA ALA A 116 -18.46 0.75 28.32
C ALA A 116 -19.99 0.64 28.31
N ASN A 117 -20.71 1.75 28.50
CA ASN A 117 -22.16 1.87 28.66
C ASN A 117 -22.84 2.52 27.46
N GLY A 118 -22.34 2.28 26.24
CA GLY A 118 -22.81 2.87 24.97
C GLY A 118 -24.25 2.55 24.52
N TYR A 119 -25.12 2.09 25.42
CA TYR A 119 -26.47 1.58 25.14
C TYR A 119 -27.60 2.48 25.66
N SER A 120 -27.36 3.78 25.90
CA SER A 120 -28.48 4.73 26.03
C SER A 120 -29.12 4.97 24.66
N GLY A 121 -30.45 5.14 24.60
CA GLY A 121 -31.17 5.31 23.32
C GLY A 121 -30.66 6.48 22.48
N HIS A 122 -30.24 7.58 23.13
CA HIS A 122 -29.61 8.74 22.48
C HIS A 122 -28.24 8.41 21.91
N GLN A 123 -27.40 7.68 22.65
CA GLN A 123 -26.07 7.29 22.21
C GLN A 123 -26.09 6.26 21.08
N LEU A 124 -27.08 5.37 21.06
CA LEU A 124 -27.30 4.46 19.93
C LEU A 124 -27.63 5.21 18.63
N VAL A 125 -28.48 6.25 18.70
CA VAL A 125 -28.78 7.08 17.52
C VAL A 125 -27.52 7.77 17.00
N TRP A 126 -26.73 8.39 17.86
CA TRP A 126 -25.48 9.02 17.46
C TRP A 126 -24.42 8.03 16.96
N SER A 127 -24.35 6.82 17.55
CA SER A 127 -23.48 5.74 17.08
C SER A 127 -23.88 5.26 15.68
N LEU A 128 -25.18 5.11 15.40
CA LEU A 128 -25.67 4.75 14.07
C LEU A 128 -25.41 5.84 13.03
N ILE A 129 -25.62 7.12 13.38
CA ILE A 129 -25.29 8.25 12.52
C ILE A 129 -23.79 8.25 12.22
N GLY A 130 -22.96 8.10 13.25
CA GLY A 130 -21.50 8.00 13.13
C GLY A 130 -21.11 6.85 12.21
N LEU A 131 -21.67 5.66 12.41
CA LEU A 131 -21.43 4.48 11.58
C LEU A 131 -21.73 4.76 10.10
N VAL A 132 -22.89 5.33 9.79
CA VAL A 132 -23.26 5.67 8.42
C VAL A 132 -22.28 6.68 7.82
N VAL A 133 -21.91 7.72 8.56
CA VAL A 133 -20.97 8.75 8.08
C VAL A 133 -19.58 8.16 7.84
N TYR A 134 -19.07 7.33 8.75
CA TYR A 134 -17.77 6.67 8.61
C TYR A 134 -17.75 5.70 7.43
N VAL A 135 -18.78 4.86 7.29
CA VAL A 135 -18.90 3.91 6.19
C VAL A 135 -19.02 4.65 4.86
N ALA A 136 -19.87 5.69 4.78
CA ALA A 136 -20.05 6.48 3.58
C ALA A 136 -18.75 7.20 3.17
N TYR A 137 -18.05 7.83 4.12
CA TYR A 137 -16.76 8.47 3.86
C TYR A 137 -15.72 7.47 3.37
N ASP A 138 -15.48 6.35 4.10
CA ASP A 138 -14.43 5.39 3.71
C ASP A 138 -14.77 4.74 2.37
N THR A 139 -16.05 4.42 2.11
CA THR A 139 -16.50 3.86 0.84
C THR A 139 -16.29 4.84 -0.31
N TYR A 140 -16.73 6.10 -0.16
CA TYR A 140 -16.62 7.11 -1.21
C TYR A 140 -15.17 7.39 -1.59
N PHE A 141 -14.31 7.67 -0.62
CA PHE A 141 -12.91 7.98 -0.87
C PHE A 141 -12.09 6.77 -1.35
N THR A 142 -12.44 5.57 -0.87
CA THR A 142 -11.77 4.34 -1.32
C THR A 142 -12.19 3.97 -2.74
N HIS A 143 -13.45 4.15 -3.12
CA HIS A 143 -13.90 3.90 -4.49
C HIS A 143 -13.37 4.94 -5.47
N LYS A 144 -13.33 6.22 -5.09
CA LYS A 144 -12.92 7.30 -6.00
C LYS A 144 -11.43 7.29 -6.29
N ASP A 145 -10.60 7.24 -5.25
CA ASP A 145 -9.15 7.44 -5.38
C ASP A 145 -8.32 6.32 -4.75
N GLY A 146 -8.97 5.36 -4.07
CA GLY A 146 -8.29 4.36 -3.24
C GLY A 146 -7.67 4.96 -1.98
N ARG A 147 -7.97 6.22 -1.64
CA ARG A 147 -7.27 6.98 -0.60
C ARG A 147 -8.22 7.90 0.14
N THR A 148 -8.31 7.70 1.44
CA THR A 148 -8.88 8.66 2.40
C THR A 148 -7.89 9.79 2.69
N LEU A 149 -8.33 10.86 3.34
CA LEU A 149 -7.48 12.02 3.64
C LEU A 149 -6.23 11.64 4.46
N GLY A 150 -6.38 10.81 5.50
CA GLY A 150 -5.24 10.31 6.28
C GLY A 150 -4.26 9.48 5.44
N LYS A 151 -4.77 8.65 4.53
CA LYS A 151 -3.94 7.88 3.60
C LYS A 151 -3.24 8.77 2.58
N ARG A 152 -3.87 9.86 2.13
CA ARG A 152 -3.24 10.85 1.22
C ARG A 152 -2.06 11.53 1.91
N LEU A 153 -2.23 11.96 3.17
CA LEU A 153 -1.18 12.62 3.94
C LEU A 153 0.04 11.72 4.15
N LEU A 154 -0.19 10.43 4.36
CA LEU A 154 0.89 9.45 4.56
C LEU A 154 1.35 8.76 3.27
N LYS A 155 0.91 9.27 2.10
CA LYS A 155 1.26 8.75 0.77
C LYS A 155 1.01 7.26 0.62
N MET A 156 -0.19 6.81 0.95
CA MET A 156 -0.62 5.42 0.82
C MET A 156 -1.92 5.32 0.03
N ARG A 157 -2.14 4.16 -0.59
CA ARG A 157 -3.40 3.83 -1.28
C ARG A 157 -3.81 2.39 -1.10
N VAL A 158 -5.12 2.16 -1.12
CA VAL A 158 -5.73 0.86 -1.24
C VAL A 158 -5.71 0.46 -2.72
N ALA A 159 -5.34 -0.79 -2.97
CA ALA A 159 -5.30 -1.41 -4.27
C ALA A 159 -5.95 -2.79 -4.16
N MET A 160 -6.63 -3.22 -5.21
CA MET A 160 -7.12 -4.60 -5.29
C MET A 160 -5.94 -5.57 -5.43
N LEU A 161 -6.00 -6.72 -4.75
CA LEU A 161 -4.89 -7.67 -4.71
C LEU A 161 -4.62 -8.33 -6.08
N ASN A 162 -5.63 -8.48 -6.92
CA ASN A 162 -5.52 -9.17 -8.21
C ASN A 162 -4.87 -8.33 -9.32
N ASP A 163 -5.11 -7.03 -9.35
CA ASP A 163 -4.74 -6.15 -10.48
C ASP A 163 -4.21 -4.77 -10.06
N GLY A 164 -4.19 -4.46 -8.76
CA GLY A 164 -3.64 -3.21 -8.22
C GLY A 164 -4.52 -1.98 -8.47
N ARG A 165 -5.71 -2.15 -9.05
CA ARG A 165 -6.64 -1.05 -9.38
C ARG A 165 -7.30 -0.49 -8.12
N VAL A 166 -7.98 0.65 -8.29
CA VAL A 166 -8.81 1.23 -7.22
C VAL A 166 -9.98 0.29 -6.91
N PRO A 167 -10.28 0.00 -5.62
CA PRO A 167 -11.38 -0.91 -5.27
C PRO A 167 -12.72 -0.48 -5.85
N ASP A 168 -13.48 -1.45 -6.35
CA ASP A 168 -14.86 -1.23 -6.78
C ASP A 168 -15.78 -0.90 -5.59
N THR A 169 -16.95 -0.31 -5.85
CA THR A 169 -17.88 0.16 -4.81
C THR A 169 -18.24 -0.95 -3.82
N GLY A 170 -18.49 -2.17 -4.30
CA GLY A 170 -18.79 -3.32 -3.43
C GLY A 170 -17.63 -3.72 -2.52
N ALA A 171 -16.40 -3.72 -3.05
CA ALA A 171 -15.20 -4.02 -2.27
C ALA A 171 -14.89 -2.91 -1.26
N ALA A 172 -15.07 -1.64 -1.66
CA ALA A 172 -14.92 -0.48 -0.78
C ALA A 172 -15.94 -0.49 0.36
N LEU A 173 -17.20 -0.82 0.07
CA LEU A 173 -18.26 -0.90 1.08
C LEU A 173 -18.03 -2.07 2.03
N MET A 174 -17.72 -3.26 1.53
CA MET A 174 -17.42 -4.42 2.39
C MET A 174 -16.27 -4.10 3.34
N ARG A 175 -15.20 -3.49 2.82
CA ARG A 175 -14.07 -3.03 3.64
C ARG A 175 -14.52 -2.02 4.70
N ALA A 176 -15.32 -1.05 4.33
CA ALA A 176 -15.79 -0.01 5.26
C ALA A 176 -16.69 -0.60 6.36
N VAL A 177 -17.63 -1.48 6.01
CA VAL A 177 -18.56 -2.11 6.97
C VAL A 177 -17.81 -3.03 7.93
N VAL A 178 -16.94 -3.91 7.41
CA VAL A 178 -16.13 -4.81 8.25
C VAL A 178 -15.24 -3.99 9.18
N LEU A 179 -14.73 -2.85 8.73
CA LEU A 179 -13.91 -2.00 9.58
C LEU A 179 -14.73 -1.31 10.67
N TRP A 180 -15.82 -0.62 10.32
CA TRP A 180 -16.50 0.34 11.20
C TRP A 180 -17.65 -0.26 12.00
N ALA A 181 -18.38 -1.25 11.48
CA ALA A 181 -19.55 -1.79 12.20
C ALA A 181 -19.18 -2.45 13.53
N PRO A 182 -18.17 -3.34 13.62
CA PRO A 182 -17.78 -3.90 14.90
C PRO A 182 -17.07 -2.88 15.80
N ALA A 183 -16.38 -1.90 15.20
CA ALA A 183 -15.69 -0.83 15.91
C ALA A 183 -16.63 0.09 16.67
N LEU A 184 -17.84 0.35 16.14
CA LEU A 184 -18.76 1.34 16.69
C LEU A 184 -19.95 0.71 17.45
N LEU A 185 -20.33 -0.53 17.14
CA LEU A 185 -21.54 -1.14 17.71
C LEU A 185 -21.31 -2.12 18.86
N CYS A 186 -20.16 -2.80 18.88
CA CYS A 186 -19.97 -3.95 19.78
C CYS A 186 -18.81 -3.75 20.75
N CYS A 187 -17.58 -3.61 20.23
CA CYS A 187 -16.38 -3.55 21.06
C CYS A 187 -15.27 -2.75 20.35
N PRO A 188 -15.19 -1.41 20.51
CA PRO A 188 -14.17 -0.58 19.86
C PRO A 188 -12.75 -1.09 20.17
N CYS A 189 -12.39 -1.20 21.44
CA CYS A 189 -11.03 -1.57 21.86
C CYS A 189 -10.62 -2.96 21.36
N LEU A 190 -11.50 -3.95 21.52
CA LEU A 190 -11.23 -5.32 21.10
C LEU A 190 -11.09 -5.42 19.59
N TRP A 191 -11.96 -4.75 18.83
CA TRP A 191 -11.92 -4.79 17.38
C TRP A 191 -10.65 -4.14 16.82
N TRP A 192 -10.25 -2.98 17.35
CA TRP A 192 -9.00 -2.33 16.96
C TRP A 192 -7.78 -3.20 17.30
N LEU A 193 -7.77 -3.84 18.46
CA LEU A 193 -6.70 -4.76 18.87
C LEU A 193 -6.58 -5.94 17.89
N ILE A 194 -7.70 -6.60 17.54
CA ILE A 194 -7.70 -7.70 16.57
C ILE A 194 -7.13 -7.26 15.22
N ASN A 195 -7.54 -6.08 14.72
CA ASN A 195 -7.03 -5.55 13.46
C ASN A 195 -5.52 -5.26 13.51
N ILE A 196 -5.04 -4.69 14.61
CA ILE A 196 -3.61 -4.44 14.82
C ILE A 196 -2.83 -5.75 14.82
N VAL A 197 -3.25 -6.73 15.63
CA VAL A 197 -2.59 -8.05 15.71
C VAL A 197 -2.53 -8.72 14.35
N LEU A 198 -3.63 -8.74 13.60
CA LEU A 198 -3.66 -9.33 12.26
C LEU A 198 -2.74 -8.58 11.29
N MET A 199 -2.64 -7.26 11.38
CA MET A 199 -1.75 -6.51 10.51
C MET A 199 -0.26 -6.80 10.74
N PHE A 200 0.12 -7.19 11.97
CA PHE A 200 1.49 -7.60 12.30
C PHE A 200 1.77 -9.09 12.06
N THR A 201 0.76 -9.94 12.21
CA THR A 201 0.91 -11.41 12.10
C THR A 201 0.66 -11.94 10.69
N ASP A 202 -0.16 -11.26 9.88
CA ASP A 202 -0.54 -11.73 8.55
C ASP A 202 0.58 -11.48 7.52
N LYS A 203 1.34 -12.53 7.20
CA LYS A 203 2.38 -12.51 6.14
C LYS A 203 1.88 -13.34 4.95
N PRO A 204 2.12 -12.92 3.69
CA PRO A 204 3.01 -11.83 3.26
C PRO A 204 2.37 -10.43 3.15
N TYR A 205 1.03 -10.32 3.11
CA TYR A 205 0.34 -9.09 2.68
C TYR A 205 0.01 -8.07 3.79
N ARG A 206 0.26 -8.40 5.06
CA ARG A 206 -0.04 -7.55 6.24
C ARG A 206 -1.46 -6.98 6.19
N GLN A 207 -2.47 -7.82 5.94
CA GLN A 207 -3.85 -7.39 5.77
C GLN A 207 -4.60 -7.42 7.12
N GLY A 208 -5.44 -6.40 7.36
CA GLY A 208 -6.47 -6.48 8.40
C GLY A 208 -7.68 -7.30 7.93
N LEU A 209 -8.65 -7.55 8.81
CA LEU A 209 -9.86 -8.31 8.47
C LEU A 209 -10.67 -7.65 7.35
N GLN A 210 -10.75 -6.33 7.37
CA GLN A 210 -11.38 -5.53 6.34
C GLN A 210 -10.68 -5.61 4.99
N ASP A 211 -9.35 -5.75 5.00
CA ASP A 211 -8.53 -5.86 3.78
C ASP A 211 -8.67 -7.27 3.17
N LYS A 212 -8.72 -8.30 4.01
CA LYS A 212 -9.00 -9.69 3.61
C LYS A 212 -10.40 -9.87 3.05
N ALA A 213 -11.42 -9.33 3.72
CA ALA A 213 -12.81 -9.43 3.28
C ALA A 213 -13.02 -8.81 1.90
N ALA A 214 -12.32 -7.70 1.61
CA ALA A 214 -12.40 -7.01 0.32
C ALA A 214 -11.34 -7.47 -0.72
N LYS A 215 -10.45 -8.41 -0.37
CA LYS A 215 -9.31 -8.83 -1.20
C LYS A 215 -8.45 -7.62 -1.67
N THR A 216 -8.15 -6.72 -0.74
CA THR A 216 -7.39 -5.49 -1.00
C THR A 216 -6.08 -5.46 -0.23
N VAL A 217 -5.11 -4.69 -0.73
CA VAL A 217 -3.84 -4.41 -0.06
C VAL A 217 -3.58 -2.91 -0.01
N VAL A 218 -2.85 -2.44 1.01
CA VAL A 218 -2.43 -1.04 1.10
C VAL A 218 -0.96 -0.92 0.68
N VAL A 219 -0.74 -0.15 -0.37
CA VAL A 219 0.57 0.10 -0.97
C VAL A 219 0.95 1.56 -0.76
N THR A 220 2.25 1.81 -0.70
CA THR A 220 2.80 3.16 -0.69
C THR A 220 2.69 3.82 -2.06
N VAL A 221 2.73 5.13 -2.08
CA VAL A 221 2.69 5.94 -3.30
C VAL A 221 3.88 6.90 -3.19
N ARG A 222 4.70 6.98 -4.24
CA ARG A 222 5.87 7.87 -4.24
C ARG A 222 5.43 9.34 -4.36
#